data_AF-A0A923MVZ2-F1
#
_entry.id   AF-A0A923MVZ2-F1
#
_cell.length_a   1.000
_cell.length_b   1.000
_cell.length_c   1.000
_cell.angle_alpha   90.00
_cell.angle_beta   90.00
_cell.angle_gamma   90.00
#
_symmetry.space_group_name_H-M   'P 1'
#
loop_
_entity.id
_entity.type
_entity.pdbx_description
1 polymer ?
#
loop_
_entity_poly.entity_id
_entity_poly.type
_entity_poly.pdbx_seq_one_letter_code
_entity_poly.pdbx_strand_id
1 'polypeptide(L)'
;MNNERLNELLTKEYSTLSTNEKSEITKFYVDLHKIKGCKSCKDKSEMYYNKLKNDSLKTLKISIDNIELNEGSFKLRTNLGVTKILFDNGQYISFDECDNDVALGFLEANQNRISMFEKYPENWKELITKMNNKME
;
A
#
# COMPACT_ATOMS: atom_id res chain seq x y z
N MET A 1 24.61 -1.03 0.14
CA MET A 1 23.67 -1.14 -1.00
C MET A 1 22.48 -0.23 -0.71
N ASN A 2 21.94 0.46 -1.72
CA ASN A 2 20.74 1.29 -1.59
C ASN A 2 19.47 0.49 -1.93
N ASN A 3 18.30 1.06 -1.64
CA ASN A 3 17.01 0.38 -1.82
C ASN A 3 16.69 0.06 -3.29
N GLU A 4 17.09 0.93 -4.23
CA GLU A 4 16.87 0.71 -5.67
C GLU A 4 17.64 -0.52 -6.18
N ARG A 5 18.92 -0.65 -5.81
CA ARG A 5 19.73 -1.81 -6.15
C ARG A 5 19.19 -3.08 -5.50
N LEU A 6 18.70 -3.00 -4.26
CA LEU A 6 18.07 -4.13 -3.59
C LEU A 6 16.83 -4.60 -4.37
N ASN A 7 15.95 -3.68 -4.78
CA ASN A 7 14.74 -4.01 -5.52
C ASN A 7 15.05 -4.66 -6.88
N GLU A 8 16.04 -4.14 -7.61
CA GLU A 8 16.52 -4.76 -8.86
C GLU A 8 16.94 -6.22 -8.64
N LEU A 9 17.67 -6.50 -7.56
CA LEU A 9 18.14 -7.85 -7.23
C LEU A 9 17.02 -8.77 -6.76
N LEU A 10 16.03 -8.26 -6.01
CA LEU A 10 14.88 -9.03 -5.54
C LEU A 10 13.87 -9.35 -6.65
N THR A 11 13.97 -8.68 -7.81
CA THR A 11 13.15 -8.94 -9.00
C THR A 11 13.64 -10.16 -9.79
N LYS A 12 14.93 -10.50 -9.69
CA LYS A 12 15.56 -11.68 -10.33
C LYS A 12 15.39 -12.91 -9.45
N GLU A 13 15.32 -14.09 -10.05
CA GLU A 13 15.33 -15.38 -9.33
C GLU A 13 16.68 -15.65 -8.66
N TYR A 14 16.69 -16.19 -7.44
CA TYR A 14 17.93 -16.38 -6.67
C TYR A 14 18.97 -17.24 -7.40
N SER A 15 18.52 -18.25 -8.14
CA SER A 15 19.35 -19.16 -8.91
C SER A 15 20.13 -18.46 -10.03
N THR A 16 19.61 -17.35 -10.56
CA THR A 16 20.21 -16.59 -11.66
C THR A 16 21.19 -15.52 -11.19
N LEU A 17 21.24 -15.22 -9.89
CA LEU A 17 22.16 -14.26 -9.32
C LEU A 17 23.61 -14.77 -9.32
N SER A 18 24.52 -13.88 -9.69
CA SER A 18 25.97 -14.10 -9.60
C SER A 18 26.45 -14.22 -8.16
N THR A 19 27.64 -14.80 -7.98
CA THR A 19 28.28 -14.94 -6.65
C THR A 19 28.45 -13.57 -5.95
N ASN A 20 28.74 -12.50 -6.71
CA ASN A 20 28.87 -11.16 -6.16
C ASN A 20 27.52 -10.61 -5.69
N GLU A 21 26.47 -10.72 -6.50
CA GLU A 21 25.12 -10.26 -6.13
C GLU A 21 24.61 -11.00 -4.88
N LYS A 22 24.83 -12.32 -4.79
CA LYS A 22 24.50 -13.11 -3.59
C LYS A 22 25.25 -12.62 -2.34
N SER A 23 26.50 -12.21 -2.49
CA SER A 23 27.32 -11.63 -1.43
C SER A 23 26.82 -10.25 -1.00
N GLU A 24 26.41 -9.41 -1.96
CA GLU A 24 25.83 -8.09 -1.70
C GLU A 24 24.53 -8.17 -0.87
N ILE A 25 23.60 -9.05 -1.27
CA ILE A 25 22.33 -9.28 -0.55
C ILE A 25 22.61 -9.78 0.87
N THR A 26 23.56 -10.71 1.02
CA THR A 26 23.94 -11.26 2.32
C THR A 26 24.50 -10.18 3.24
N LYS A 27 25.42 -9.34 2.74
CA LYS A 27 25.99 -8.22 3.52
C LYS A 27 24.89 -7.25 3.94
N PHE A 28 24.02 -6.88 3.00
CA PHE A 28 22.92 -5.97 3.29
C PHE A 28 21.98 -6.49 4.38
N TYR A 29 21.55 -7.75 4.30
CA TYR A 29 20.71 -8.36 5.33
C TYR A 29 21.40 -8.38 6.70
N VAL A 30 22.69 -8.74 6.72
CA VAL A 30 23.51 -8.79 7.92
C VAL A 30 23.65 -7.41 8.58
N ASP A 31 23.90 -6.38 7.76
CA ASP A 31 24.03 -4.99 8.21
C ASP A 31 22.71 -4.40 8.72
N LEU A 32 21.59 -4.77 8.07
CA LEU A 32 20.23 -4.37 8.43
C LEU A 32 19.81 -4.95 9.78
N HIS A 33 20.04 -6.25 10.00
CA HIS A 33 19.61 -6.96 11.21
C HIS A 33 20.69 -7.03 12.31
N LYS A 34 21.86 -6.41 12.10
CA LYS A 34 23.00 -6.41 13.06
C LYS A 34 23.42 -7.82 13.53
N ILE A 35 23.33 -8.82 12.66
CA ILE A 35 23.69 -10.20 12.98
C ILE A 35 25.14 -10.52 12.61
N LYS A 36 25.71 -11.62 13.13
CA LYS A 36 27.02 -12.10 12.65
C LYS A 36 26.83 -12.82 11.31
N GLY A 37 27.29 -12.20 10.23
CA GLY A 37 27.25 -12.79 8.89
C GLY A 37 28.08 -14.08 8.83
N CYS A 38 27.46 -15.17 8.37
CA CYS A 38 28.20 -16.40 8.08
C CYS A 38 28.68 -16.35 6.63
N LYS A 39 29.99 -16.19 6.42
CA LYS A 39 30.60 -16.15 5.07
C LYS A 39 30.71 -17.54 4.42
N SER A 40 30.62 -18.62 5.19
CA SER A 40 30.86 -20.00 4.75
C SER A 40 29.61 -20.88 4.67
N CYS A 41 28.44 -20.35 5.03
CA CYS A 41 27.19 -21.11 5.05
C CYS A 41 26.51 -21.03 3.68
N LYS A 42 26.63 -22.07 2.85
CA LYS A 42 26.04 -22.18 1.50
C LYS A 42 24.54 -21.88 1.45
N ASP A 43 23.80 -22.27 2.50
CA ASP A 43 22.33 -22.22 2.48
C ASP A 43 21.75 -20.93 3.11
N LYS A 44 22.58 -20.13 3.82
CA LYS A 44 22.09 -18.94 4.51
C LYS A 44 21.83 -17.76 3.57
N SER A 45 22.58 -17.65 2.47
CA SER A 45 22.41 -16.56 1.51
C SER A 45 21.06 -16.63 0.79
N GLU A 46 20.58 -17.83 0.47
CA GLU A 46 19.25 -18.05 -0.10
C GLU A 46 18.15 -17.74 0.92
N MET A 47 18.33 -18.19 2.17
CA MET A 47 17.40 -17.88 3.25
C MET A 47 17.26 -16.36 3.46
N TYR A 48 18.37 -15.61 3.45
CA TYR A 48 18.34 -14.15 3.60
C TYR A 48 17.67 -13.46 2.41
N TYR A 49 17.93 -13.92 1.18
CA TYR A 49 17.23 -13.44 0.00
C TYR A 49 15.72 -13.67 0.12
N ASN A 50 15.29 -14.87 0.50
CA ASN A 50 13.87 -15.18 0.64
C ASN A 50 13.19 -14.37 1.75
N LYS A 51 13.89 -14.10 2.86
CA LYS A 51 13.41 -13.21 3.92
C LYS A 51 13.26 -11.77 3.43
N LEU A 52 14.27 -11.23 2.75
CA LEU A 52 14.19 -9.89 2.17
C LEU A 52 13.08 -9.80 1.12
N LYS A 53 12.95 -10.79 0.23
CA LYS A 53 11.88 -10.84 -0.77
C LYS A 53 10.51 -10.88 -0.10
N ASN A 54 10.33 -11.72 0.94
CA ASN A 54 9.07 -11.80 1.68
C ASN A 54 8.77 -10.55 2.50
N ASP A 55 9.77 -9.93 3.13
CA ASP A 55 9.59 -8.70 3.92
C ASP A 55 9.36 -7.49 3.02
N SER A 56 10.05 -7.41 1.88
CA SER A 56 9.79 -6.42 0.83
C SER A 56 8.43 -6.65 0.18
N LEU A 57 7.99 -7.89 -0.07
CA LEU A 57 6.65 -8.20 -0.57
C LEU A 57 5.57 -7.95 0.47
N LYS A 58 5.84 -8.16 1.77
CA LYS A 58 4.95 -7.76 2.86
C LYS A 58 4.89 -6.27 2.98
N THR A 59 6.01 -5.56 2.90
CA THR A 59 6.05 -4.10 2.92
C THR A 59 5.37 -3.53 1.69
N LEU A 60 5.60 -4.08 0.49
CA LEU A 60 4.91 -3.72 -0.74
C LEU A 60 3.44 -4.10 -0.71
N LYS A 61 3.05 -5.26 -0.16
CA LYS A 61 1.64 -5.58 0.08
C LYS A 61 1.02 -4.62 1.06
N ILE A 62 1.72 -4.27 2.15
CA ILE A 62 1.29 -3.26 3.10
C ILE A 62 1.23 -1.88 2.40
N SER A 63 2.14 -1.53 1.49
CA SER A 63 2.13 -0.28 0.71
C SER A 63 1.10 -0.27 -0.42
N ILE A 64 0.70 -1.43 -0.94
CA ILE A 64 -0.39 -1.61 -1.92
C ILE A 64 -1.73 -1.65 -1.17
N ASP A 65 -1.74 -2.23 0.02
CA ASP A 65 -2.86 -2.21 0.96
C ASP A 65 -3.05 -0.82 1.57
N ASN A 66 -1.95 -0.06 1.67
CA ASN A 66 -1.85 1.37 1.92
C ASN A 66 -1.58 2.13 0.61
N ILE A 67 -2.32 1.83 -0.48
CA ILE A 67 -2.69 2.93 -1.38
C ILE A 67 -3.54 3.85 -0.49
N GLU A 68 -2.82 4.73 0.23
CA GLU A 68 -3.34 5.56 1.29
C GLU A 68 -4.45 6.40 0.71
N LEU A 69 -5.59 6.35 1.38
CA LEU A 69 -6.60 7.39 1.33
C LEU A 69 -5.94 8.68 1.83
N ASN A 70 -5.17 9.34 0.97
CA ASN A 70 -4.63 10.66 1.23
C ASN A 70 -5.81 11.63 1.42
N GLU A 71 -5.65 12.64 2.27
CA GLU A 71 -6.62 13.74 2.35
C GLU A 71 -6.92 14.27 0.92
N GLY A 72 -8.21 14.42 0.59
CA GLY A 72 -8.64 14.86 -0.73
C GLY A 72 -8.55 13.79 -1.83
N SER A 73 -8.58 12.49 -1.48
CA SER A 73 -8.72 11.40 -2.46
C SER A 73 -10.11 11.38 -3.08
N PHE A 74 -11.12 11.79 -2.32
CA PHE A 74 -12.47 12.05 -2.83
C PHE A 74 -12.74 13.54 -2.98
N LYS A 75 -13.46 13.91 -4.04
CA LYS A 75 -13.98 15.27 -4.24
C LYS A 75 -15.34 15.23 -4.94
N LEU A 76 -16.33 15.88 -4.34
CA LEU A 76 -17.65 16.05 -4.95
C LEU A 76 -17.59 17.02 -6.14
N ARG A 77 -18.43 16.75 -7.14
CA ARG A 77 -18.67 17.68 -8.24
C ARG A 77 -19.30 18.97 -7.72
N THR A 78 -18.88 20.10 -8.26
CA THR A 78 -19.41 21.42 -7.90
C THR A 78 -20.79 21.71 -8.50
N ASN A 79 -21.23 20.94 -9.49
CA ASN A 79 -22.48 21.18 -10.23
C ASN A 79 -23.67 20.29 -9.80
N LEU A 80 -23.67 19.78 -8.57
CA LEU A 80 -24.73 18.91 -8.04
C LEU A 80 -26.00 19.66 -7.60
N GLY A 81 -25.99 21.00 -7.62
CA GLY A 81 -27.10 21.81 -7.10
C GLY A 81 -27.19 21.81 -5.56
N VAL A 82 -26.25 21.15 -4.88
CA VAL A 82 -26.12 21.12 -3.42
C VAL A 82 -24.69 21.49 -3.03
N THR A 83 -24.54 22.25 -1.95
CA THR A 83 -23.23 22.69 -1.45
C THR A 83 -22.61 21.69 -0.48
N LYS A 84 -23.44 21.00 0.30
CA LYS A 84 -23.04 19.93 1.22
C LYS A 84 -24.13 18.89 1.36
N ILE A 85 -23.74 17.66 1.65
CA ILE A 85 -24.62 16.56 2.02
C ILE A 85 -24.34 16.27 3.51
N LEU A 86 -25.35 16.48 4.35
CA LEU A 86 -25.29 16.26 5.80
C LEU A 86 -25.88 14.89 6.14
N PHE A 87 -25.21 14.14 7.01
CA PHE A 87 -25.65 12.85 7.51
C PHE A 87 -26.25 12.98 8.92
N ASP A 88 -27.07 12.00 9.31
CA ASP A 88 -27.82 12.03 10.59
C ASP A 88 -26.91 12.08 11.82
N ASN A 89 -25.67 11.60 11.70
CA ASN A 89 -24.66 11.64 12.76
C ASN A 89 -23.86 12.97 12.82
N GLY A 90 -24.24 13.96 12.00
CA GLY A 90 -23.60 15.28 11.94
C GLY A 90 -22.37 15.36 11.04
N GLN A 91 -21.91 14.25 10.46
CA GLN A 91 -20.86 14.26 9.44
C GLN A 91 -21.38 14.87 8.14
N TYR A 92 -20.50 15.36 7.28
CA TYR A 92 -20.87 15.87 5.97
C TYR A 92 -19.79 15.63 4.92
N ILE A 93 -20.22 15.70 3.65
CA ILE A 93 -19.32 15.83 2.50
C ILE A 93 -19.73 17.08 1.70
N SER A 94 -18.73 17.79 1.19
CA SER A 94 -18.89 19.01 0.39
C SER A 94 -17.85 19.04 -0.74
N PHE A 95 -17.88 20.09 -1.56
CA PHE A 95 -16.89 20.26 -2.63
C PHE A 95 -15.51 20.69 -2.11
N ASP A 96 -15.45 21.31 -0.92
CA ASP A 96 -14.20 21.77 -0.29
C ASP A 96 -13.66 20.75 0.73
N GLU A 97 -14.54 20.03 1.41
CA GLU A 97 -14.21 19.08 2.46
C GLU A 97 -14.93 17.76 2.24
N CYS A 98 -14.16 16.69 2.04
CA CYS A 98 -14.66 15.36 1.78
C CYS A 98 -13.76 14.35 2.49
N ASP A 99 -14.16 13.97 3.70
CA ASP A 99 -13.51 12.90 4.44
C ASP A 99 -13.66 11.56 3.70
N ASN A 100 -12.58 10.79 3.68
CA ASN A 100 -12.51 9.56 2.89
C ASN A 100 -13.41 8.46 3.46
N ASP A 101 -13.51 8.32 4.77
CA ASP A 101 -14.34 7.30 5.42
C ASP A 101 -15.83 7.64 5.23
N VAL A 102 -16.18 8.93 5.36
CA VAL A 102 -17.55 9.40 5.08
C VAL A 102 -17.93 9.20 3.61
N ALA A 103 -17.01 9.48 2.68
CA ALA A 103 -17.23 9.26 1.25
C ALA A 103 -17.39 7.76 0.91
N LEU A 104 -16.60 6.89 1.53
CA LEU A 104 -16.72 5.44 1.34
C LEU A 104 -18.04 4.91 1.90
N GLY A 105 -18.48 5.33 3.09
CA GLY A 105 -19.80 4.98 3.61
C GLY A 105 -20.94 5.49 2.74
N PHE A 106 -20.80 6.69 2.16
CA PHE A 106 -21.77 7.24 1.21
C PHE A 106 -21.92 6.40 -0.07
N LEU A 107 -20.80 5.86 -0.58
CA LEU A 107 -20.73 4.98 -1.74
C LEU A 107 -21.15 3.54 -1.42
N GLU A 108 -20.87 3.05 -0.22
CA GLU A 108 -21.31 1.74 0.25
C GLU A 108 -22.84 1.65 0.25
N ALA A 109 -23.51 2.69 0.76
CA ALA A 109 -24.97 2.75 0.78
C ALA A 109 -25.58 2.74 -0.64
N ASN A 110 -24.90 3.31 -1.64
CA ASN A 110 -25.30 3.21 -3.05
C ASN A 110 -24.14 3.54 -4.00
N GLN A 111 -23.59 2.50 -4.64
CA GLN A 111 -22.43 2.59 -5.52
C GLN A 111 -22.63 3.50 -6.75
N ASN A 112 -23.86 3.72 -7.20
CA ASN A 112 -24.15 4.61 -8.35
C ASN A 112 -23.84 6.08 -8.03
N ARG A 113 -23.70 6.43 -6.75
CA ARG A 113 -23.31 7.77 -6.28
C ARG A 113 -21.87 8.14 -6.62
N ILE A 114 -21.04 7.20 -7.09
CA ILE A 114 -19.70 7.50 -7.61
C ILE A 114 -19.74 8.58 -8.71
N SER A 115 -20.84 8.64 -9.47
CA SER A 115 -21.10 9.68 -10.47
C SER A 115 -21.14 11.11 -9.91
N MET A 116 -21.35 11.27 -8.59
CA MET A 116 -21.35 12.56 -7.90
C MET A 116 -19.96 13.07 -7.58
N PHE A 117 -18.94 12.22 -7.68
CA PHE A 117 -17.54 12.59 -7.44
C PHE A 117 -16.86 12.98 -8.76
N GLU A 118 -15.97 13.97 -8.71
CA GLU A 118 -15.07 14.34 -9.81
C GLU A 118 -13.67 13.73 -9.63
N LYS A 119 -13.29 13.44 -8.38
CA LYS A 119 -12.04 12.77 -8.02
C LYS A 119 -12.36 11.66 -7.03
N TYR A 120 -11.80 10.48 -7.26
CA TYR A 120 -11.90 9.30 -6.41
C TYR A 120 -10.77 8.32 -6.77
N PRO A 121 -10.35 7.45 -5.84
CA PRO A 121 -9.36 6.41 -6.14
C PRO A 121 -9.97 5.29 -6.99
N GLU A 122 -9.23 4.72 -7.94
CA GLU A 122 -9.73 3.67 -8.84
C GLU A 122 -10.18 2.41 -8.08
N ASN A 123 -9.49 2.09 -6.99
CA ASN A 123 -9.75 0.93 -6.13
C ASN A 123 -10.80 1.19 -5.04
N TRP A 124 -11.62 2.24 -5.14
CA TRP A 124 -12.60 2.62 -4.10
C TRP A 124 -13.53 1.48 -3.64
N LYS A 125 -13.88 0.55 -4.53
CA LYS A 125 -14.71 -0.62 -4.18
C LYS A 125 -13.99 -1.57 -3.21
N GLU A 126 -12.70 -1.78 -3.39
CA GLU A 126 -11.88 -2.60 -2.51
C GLU A 126 -11.69 -1.92 -1.15
N LEU A 127 -11.64 -0.58 -1.14
CA LEU A 127 -11.56 0.22 0.09
C LEU A 127 -12.81 0.06 0.97
N ILE A 128 -14.01 -0.03 0.39
CA ILE A 128 -15.26 -0.34 1.14
C ILE A 128 -15.14 -1.69 1.85
N THR A 129 -14.73 -2.74 1.12
CA THR A 129 -14.55 -4.08 1.71
C THR A 129 -13.53 -4.07 2.85
N LYS A 130 -12.42 -3.33 2.69
CA LYS A 130 -11.39 -3.18 3.72
C LYS A 130 -11.89 -2.40 4.95
N MET A 131 -12.70 -1.36 4.75
CA MET A 131 -13.31 -0.57 5.83
C MET A 131 -14.18 -1.46 6.71
N ASN A 132 -15.01 -2.30 6.09
CA ASN A 132 -15.89 -3.23 6.82
C ASN A 132 -15.12 -4.26 7.63
N ASN A 133 -14.05 -4.83 7.06
CA ASN A 133 -13.21 -5.81 7.75
C ASN A 133 -12.37 -5.20 8.90
N LYS A 134 -12.20 -3.87 8.97
CA LYS A 134 -11.53 -3.19 10.09
C LYS A 134 -12.46 -2.92 11.28
N MET A 135 -13.78 -2.98 11.07
CA MET A 135 -14.79 -2.73 12.10
C MET A 135 -15.28 -4.02 12.79
N GLU A 136 -14.78 -5.19 12.36
CA GLU A 136 -14.93 -6.50 13.03
C GLU A 136 -13.76 -6.78 13.99
#